data_AF-A0A9P3GAV5-F1
#
_entry.id   AF-A0A9P3GAV5-F1
#
_cell.length_a   1.000
_cell.length_b   1.000
_cell.length_c   1.000
_cell.angle_alpha   90.00
_cell.angle_beta   90.00
_cell.angle_gamma   90.00
#
_symmetry.space_group_name_H-M   'P 1'
#
loop_
_entity.id
_entity.type
_entity.pdbx_description
1 polymer ?
#
loop_
_entity_poly.entity_id
_entity_poly.type
_entity_poly.pdbx_seq_one_letter_code
_entity_poly.pdbx_strand_id
1 'polypeptide(L)'
;MQLTYPHHILKHATIQLRYHAHTAILLTIADLKTIFFPISVFACATAPLHSVSRLFMGLAWIWIHQLMCNISNQARGAAEDALNKPWRPLPAGRITERQALALRWGSAALCIAWSAMYGADLVLPSLGLFLTTVLYDDLGFARHYIGKNLCNIGGYTTFEIGATKIMGFNSRMDHIAVAAVCISGFLIFTTIQAQDFADVEGDKALHRVTFPIYAPEFSRVATLAAIVGWSLFLSWFWDIGRAYSFGLIALGAFVGLRYYLQRTTAEDRLSFLFYNIWLMTVHILPFNARTGFMRL
;
A
#
# COMPACT_ATOMS: atom_id res chain seq x y z
N MET A 1 -34.22 -10.31 -43.72
CA MET A 1 -33.66 -9.32 -42.78
C MET A 1 -33.24 -10.08 -41.52
N GLN A 2 -32.06 -10.71 -41.56
CA GLN A 2 -31.57 -11.57 -40.47
C GLN A 2 -30.80 -10.72 -39.45
N LEU A 3 -31.12 -10.92 -38.17
CA LEU A 3 -30.56 -10.27 -36.99
C LEU A 3 -29.10 -10.70 -36.76
N THR A 4 -28.14 -10.14 -37.50
CA THR A 4 -26.69 -10.35 -37.26
C THR A 4 -26.07 -9.34 -36.28
N TYR A 5 -26.86 -8.40 -35.75
CA TYR A 5 -26.39 -7.30 -34.91
C TYR A 5 -25.92 -7.63 -33.47
N PRO A 6 -26.53 -8.57 -32.71
CA PRO A 6 -26.18 -8.71 -31.29
C PRO A 6 -24.78 -9.31 -31.06
N HIS A 7 -24.30 -10.18 -31.96
CA HIS A 7 -22.99 -10.81 -31.83
C HIS A 7 -21.82 -9.83 -32.01
N HIS A 8 -21.94 -8.86 -32.92
CA HIS A 8 -20.92 -7.84 -33.10
C HIS A 8 -20.81 -6.91 -31.89
N ILE A 9 -21.96 -6.46 -31.35
CA ILE A 9 -22.02 -5.57 -30.18
C ILE A 9 -21.39 -6.25 -28.95
N LEU A 10 -21.75 -7.51 -28.68
CA LEU A 10 -21.20 -8.29 -27.56
C LEU A 10 -19.69 -8.50 -27.70
N LYS A 11 -19.21 -8.77 -28.92
CA LYS A 11 -17.76 -8.93 -29.19
C LYS A 11 -17.01 -7.61 -28.97
N HIS A 12 -17.55 -6.48 -29.43
CA HIS A 12 -16.96 -5.17 -29.20
C HIS A 12 -16.94 -4.80 -27.70
N ALA A 13 -18.04 -5.00 -26.98
CA ALA A 13 -18.11 -4.76 -25.54
C ALA A 13 -17.08 -5.61 -24.77
N THR A 14 -16.92 -6.88 -25.15
CA THR A 14 -15.94 -7.78 -24.54
C THR A 14 -14.49 -7.31 -24.76
N ILE A 15 -14.17 -6.83 -25.97
CA ILE A 15 -12.84 -6.30 -26.29
C ILE A 15 -12.56 -5.04 -25.47
N GLN A 16 -13.52 -4.12 -25.39
CA GLN A 16 -13.38 -2.90 -24.59
C GLN A 16 -13.24 -3.21 -23.10
N LEU A 17 -14.05 -4.13 -22.56
CA LEU A 17 -13.96 -4.54 -21.17
C LEU A 17 -12.59 -5.14 -20.85
N ARG A 18 -12.08 -6.05 -21.70
CA ARG A 18 -10.74 -6.62 -21.53
C ARG A 18 -9.65 -5.56 -21.58
N TYR A 19 -9.79 -4.58 -22.48
CA TYR A 19 -8.86 -3.48 -22.60
C TYR A 19 -8.82 -2.63 -21.32
N HIS A 20 -9.98 -2.21 -20.80
CA HIS A 20 -10.05 -1.39 -19.60
C HIS A 20 -9.64 -2.16 -18.34
N ALA A 21 -10.02 -3.44 -18.23
CA ALA A 21 -9.59 -4.31 -17.14
C ALA A 21 -8.06 -4.46 -17.11
N HIS A 22 -7.44 -4.71 -18.27
CA HIS A 22 -6.00 -4.79 -18.36
C HIS A 22 -5.32 -3.45 -18.01
N THR A 23 -5.90 -2.32 -18.43
CA THR A 23 -5.42 -0.99 -18.02
C THR A 23 -5.49 -0.80 -16.49
N ALA A 24 -6.58 -1.20 -15.84
CA ALA A 24 -6.71 -1.13 -14.38
C ALA A 24 -5.70 -2.04 -13.66
N ILE A 25 -5.42 -3.23 -14.20
CA ILE A 25 -4.37 -4.12 -13.68
C ILE A 25 -3.00 -3.44 -13.78
N LEU A 26 -2.66 -2.87 -14.93
CA LEU A 26 -1.38 -2.17 -15.11
C LEU A 26 -1.26 -0.93 -14.21
N LEU A 27 -2.37 -0.26 -13.87
CA LEU A 27 -2.34 0.82 -12.88
C LEU A 27 -1.99 0.34 -11.47
N THR A 28 -2.33 -0.90 -11.11
CA THR A 28 -2.33 -1.37 -9.71
C THR A 28 -1.28 -2.42 -9.38
N ILE A 29 -0.78 -3.18 -10.37
CA ILE A 29 0.02 -4.39 -10.15
C ILE A 29 1.29 -4.18 -9.32
N ALA A 30 1.98 -3.04 -9.48
CA ALA A 30 3.18 -2.73 -8.72
C ALA A 30 2.92 -2.62 -7.22
N ASP A 31 1.72 -2.13 -6.86
CA ASP A 31 1.38 -1.75 -5.50
C ASP A 31 0.50 -2.80 -4.80
N LEU A 32 0.17 -3.91 -5.47
CA LEU A 32 -0.54 -5.02 -4.82
C LEU A 32 0.24 -5.55 -3.61
N LYS A 33 1.56 -5.72 -3.77
CA LYS A 33 2.44 -6.22 -2.71
C LYS A 33 2.74 -5.19 -1.62
N THR A 34 2.63 -3.89 -1.92
CA THR A 34 3.00 -2.82 -1.01
C THR A 34 1.81 -2.28 -0.23
N ILE A 35 0.62 -2.21 -0.83
CA ILE A 35 -0.59 -1.66 -0.19
C ILE A 35 -1.68 -2.71 -0.08
N PHE A 36 -2.11 -3.30 -1.20
CA PHE A 36 -3.31 -4.15 -1.22
C PHE A 36 -3.21 -5.30 -0.19
N PHE A 37 -2.16 -6.12 -0.28
CA PHE A 37 -2.00 -7.27 0.62
C PHE A 37 -1.69 -6.85 2.06
N PRO A 38 -0.73 -5.95 2.36
CA PRO A 38 -0.45 -5.54 3.73
C PRO A 38 -1.65 -4.93 4.46
N ILE A 39 -2.43 -4.08 3.80
CA ILE A 39 -3.63 -3.45 4.37
C ILE A 39 -4.75 -4.48 4.54
N SER A 40 -4.93 -5.39 3.58
CA SER A 40 -5.94 -6.44 3.68
C SER A 40 -5.68 -7.35 4.88
N VAL A 41 -4.42 -7.79 5.03
CA VAL A 41 -3.98 -8.61 6.17
C VAL A 41 -4.17 -7.86 7.49
N PHE A 42 -3.73 -6.60 7.54
CA PHE A 42 -3.91 -5.74 8.70
C PHE A 42 -5.38 -5.64 9.12
N ALA A 43 -6.27 -5.29 8.19
CA ALA A 43 -7.69 -5.08 8.48
C ALA A 43 -8.37 -6.38 8.97
N CYS A 44 -8.00 -7.53 8.39
CA CYS A 44 -8.51 -8.84 8.84
C CYS A 44 -8.03 -9.20 10.26
N ALA A 45 -6.81 -8.83 10.61
CA ALA A 45 -6.24 -9.14 11.93
C ALA A 45 -6.74 -8.18 13.02
N THR A 46 -7.00 -6.93 12.67
CA THR A 46 -7.32 -5.87 13.61
C THR A 46 -8.82 -5.73 13.86
N ALA A 47 -9.67 -5.98 12.87
CA ALA A 47 -11.12 -5.90 12.99
C ALA A 47 -11.74 -7.27 13.28
N PRO A 48 -12.70 -7.38 14.23
CA PRO A 48 -13.61 -8.52 14.28
C PRO A 48 -14.42 -8.54 12.98
N LEU A 49 -14.08 -9.45 12.07
CA LEU A 49 -14.72 -9.55 10.75
C LEU A 49 -16.23 -9.78 10.92
N HIS A 50 -17.03 -8.87 10.38
CA HIS A 50 -18.49 -8.95 10.49
C HIS A 50 -19.07 -10.10 9.65
N SER A 51 -18.63 -10.22 8.40
CA SER A 51 -19.08 -11.26 7.48
C SER A 51 -18.16 -11.38 6.26
N VAL A 52 -18.28 -12.48 5.51
CA VAL A 52 -17.59 -12.68 4.23
C VAL A 52 -17.92 -11.57 3.22
N SER A 53 -19.16 -11.07 3.23
CA SER A 53 -19.54 -9.94 2.37
C SER A 53 -18.77 -8.66 2.73
N ARG A 54 -18.65 -8.34 4.04
CA ARG A 54 -17.87 -7.18 4.50
C ARG A 54 -16.38 -7.31 4.21
N LEU A 55 -15.84 -8.53 4.25
CA LEU A 55 -14.48 -8.81 3.79
C LEU A 55 -14.31 -8.42 2.31
N PHE A 56 -15.15 -8.94 1.41
CA PHE A 56 -15.06 -8.60 -0.01
C PHE A 56 -15.27 -7.11 -0.29
N MET A 57 -16.18 -6.47 0.42
CA MET A 57 -16.40 -5.02 0.32
C MET A 57 -15.17 -4.24 0.76
N GLY A 58 -14.50 -4.66 1.84
CA GLY A 58 -13.25 -4.05 2.29
C GLY A 58 -12.10 -4.26 1.31
N LEU A 59 -11.96 -5.45 0.73
CA LEU A 59 -10.96 -5.72 -0.32
C LEU A 59 -11.21 -4.82 -1.53
N ALA A 60 -12.46 -4.70 -1.97
CA ALA A 60 -12.83 -3.82 -3.07
C ALA A 60 -12.61 -2.33 -2.72
N TRP A 61 -12.88 -1.93 -1.47
CA TRP A 61 -12.64 -0.57 -0.98
C TRP A 61 -11.15 -0.24 -1.00
N ILE A 62 -10.28 -1.13 -0.51
CA ILE A 62 -8.83 -0.97 -0.57
C ILE A 62 -8.38 -0.82 -2.02
N TRP A 63 -8.80 -1.74 -2.89
CA TRP A 63 -8.38 -1.75 -4.29
C TRP A 63 -8.81 -0.49 -5.04
N ILE A 64 -10.03 0.00 -4.87
CA ILE A 64 -10.50 1.19 -5.59
C ILE A 64 -9.81 2.47 -5.11
N HIS A 65 -9.55 2.59 -3.81
CA HIS A 65 -8.85 3.75 -3.24
C HIS A 65 -7.38 3.72 -3.62
N GLN A 66 -6.78 2.54 -3.68
CA GLN A 66 -5.44 2.36 -4.22
C GLN A 66 -5.38 2.71 -5.71
N LEU A 67 -6.38 2.28 -6.49
CA LEU A 67 -6.49 2.66 -7.89
C LEU A 67 -6.58 4.19 -8.04
N MET A 68 -7.34 4.88 -7.18
CA MET A 68 -7.39 6.35 -7.14
C MET A 68 -5.99 6.96 -6.90
N CYS A 69 -5.28 6.53 -5.86
CA CYS A 69 -3.91 6.98 -5.58
C CYS A 69 -2.95 6.71 -6.77
N ASN A 70 -3.08 5.55 -7.40
CA ASN A 70 -2.20 5.14 -8.49
C ASN A 70 -2.45 5.91 -9.78
N ILE A 71 -3.72 6.13 -10.15
CA ILE A 71 -4.10 6.99 -11.28
C ILE A 71 -3.52 8.39 -11.04
N SER A 72 -3.70 8.89 -9.83
CA SER A 72 -3.24 10.20 -9.41
C SER A 72 -1.73 10.36 -9.60
N ASN A 73 -0.93 9.46 -9.02
CA ASN A 73 0.53 9.46 -9.12
C ASN A 73 1.03 9.30 -10.56
N GLN A 74 0.30 8.56 -11.41
CA GLN A 74 0.71 8.30 -12.80
C GLN A 74 0.20 9.37 -13.78
N ALA A 75 -0.79 10.19 -13.42
CA ALA A 75 -1.52 11.05 -14.35
C ALA A 75 -0.62 12.07 -15.09
N ARG A 76 0.47 12.51 -14.47
CA ARG A 76 1.45 13.45 -15.05
C ARG A 76 2.87 12.85 -15.12
N GLY A 77 3.00 11.56 -14.84
CA GLY A 77 4.27 10.85 -14.66
C GLY A 77 4.78 10.15 -15.92
N ALA A 78 4.22 10.41 -17.10
CA ALA A 78 4.49 9.60 -18.30
C ALA A 78 5.98 9.53 -18.67
N ALA A 79 6.72 10.64 -18.59
CA ALA A 79 8.15 10.67 -18.89
C ALA A 79 8.98 9.89 -17.85
N GLU A 80 8.66 10.05 -16.56
CA GLU A 80 9.28 9.30 -15.46
C GLU A 80 9.01 7.79 -15.61
N ASP A 81 7.76 7.44 -15.86
CA ASP A 81 7.33 6.05 -15.99
C ASP A 81 7.88 5.41 -17.27
N ALA A 82 8.12 6.15 -18.34
CA ALA A 82 8.75 5.61 -19.54
C ALA A 82 10.18 5.10 -19.26
N LEU A 83 10.90 5.73 -18.34
CA LEU A 83 12.24 5.30 -17.93
C LEU A 83 12.19 4.12 -16.96
N ASN A 84 11.35 4.20 -15.93
CA ASN A 84 11.37 3.24 -14.82
C ASN A 84 10.42 2.05 -15.03
N LYS A 85 9.26 2.29 -15.61
CA LYS A 85 8.11 1.36 -15.68
C LYS A 85 7.39 1.51 -17.04
N PRO A 86 8.06 1.25 -18.18
CA PRO A 86 7.52 1.52 -19.53
C PRO A 86 6.25 0.75 -19.87
N TRP A 87 5.94 -0.30 -19.09
CA TRP A 87 4.71 -1.09 -19.19
C TRP A 87 3.48 -0.38 -18.59
N ARG A 88 3.65 0.74 -17.86
CA ARG A 88 2.53 1.50 -17.29
C ARG A 88 1.62 2.09 -18.37
N PRO A 89 0.34 2.36 -18.07
CA PRO A 89 -0.65 2.73 -19.08
C PRO A 89 -0.34 3.96 -19.92
N LEU A 90 0.22 5.04 -19.33
CA LEU A 90 0.58 6.23 -20.11
C LEU A 90 1.76 5.97 -21.05
N PRO A 91 2.94 5.47 -20.57
CA PRO A 91 4.06 5.14 -21.46
C PRO A 91 3.70 4.10 -22.53
N ALA A 92 2.87 3.11 -22.20
CA ALA A 92 2.42 2.08 -23.13
C ALA A 92 1.33 2.57 -24.11
N GLY A 93 0.96 3.86 -24.07
CA GLY A 93 -0.02 4.45 -24.97
C GLY A 93 -1.45 3.92 -24.78
N ARG A 94 -1.76 3.31 -23.63
CA ARG A 94 -3.09 2.74 -23.36
C ARG A 94 -4.12 3.80 -22.99
N ILE A 95 -3.68 4.88 -22.37
CA ILE A 95 -4.51 6.04 -22.04
C ILE A 95 -3.71 7.32 -22.30
N THR A 96 -4.42 8.37 -22.68
CA THR A 96 -3.85 9.72 -22.79
C THR A 96 -3.75 10.38 -21.41
N GLU A 97 -2.88 11.37 -21.27
CA GLU A 97 -2.79 12.21 -20.06
C GLU A 97 -4.14 12.86 -19.71
N ARG A 98 -4.87 13.36 -20.72
CA ARG A 98 -6.21 13.93 -20.53
C ARG A 98 -7.18 12.91 -19.91
N GLN A 99 -7.15 11.66 -20.38
CA GLN A 99 -7.97 10.59 -19.80
C GLN A 99 -7.52 10.24 -18.38
N ALA A 100 -6.21 10.20 -18.10
CA ALA A 100 -5.69 9.94 -16.77
C ALA A 100 -6.10 11.03 -15.76
N LEU A 101 -6.05 12.31 -16.15
CA LEU A 101 -6.50 13.44 -15.34
C LEU A 101 -8.02 13.40 -15.09
N ALA A 102 -8.82 13.04 -16.10
CA ALA A 102 -10.26 12.84 -15.90
C ALA A 102 -10.55 11.68 -14.92
N LEU A 103 -9.82 10.57 -15.07
CA LEU A 103 -9.91 9.42 -14.16
C LEU A 103 -9.46 9.76 -12.73
N ARG A 104 -8.45 10.62 -12.55
CA ARG A 104 -7.99 11.08 -11.23
C ARG A 104 -9.14 11.69 -10.44
N TRP A 105 -9.81 12.69 -11.00
CA TRP A 105 -10.92 13.37 -10.32
C TRP A 105 -12.18 12.50 -10.23
N GLY A 106 -12.49 11.75 -11.28
CA GLY A 106 -13.64 10.83 -11.29
C GLY A 106 -13.51 9.71 -10.25
N SER A 107 -12.32 9.11 -10.11
CA SER A 107 -12.06 8.07 -9.12
C SER A 107 -12.10 8.61 -7.68
N ALA A 108 -11.60 9.82 -7.44
CA ALA A 108 -11.71 10.47 -6.13
C ALA A 108 -13.17 10.72 -5.73
N ALA A 109 -13.97 11.28 -6.64
CA ALA A 109 -15.40 11.48 -6.42
C ALA A 109 -16.14 10.15 -6.16
N LEU A 110 -15.82 9.11 -6.94
CA LEU A 110 -16.38 7.77 -6.76
C LEU A 110 -16.03 7.16 -5.41
N CYS A 111 -14.78 7.27 -4.97
CA CYS A 111 -14.30 6.76 -3.69
C CYS A 111 -15.05 7.43 -2.52
N ILE A 112 -15.17 8.76 -2.55
CA ILE A 112 -15.90 9.53 -1.53
C ILE A 112 -17.38 9.18 -1.54
N ALA A 113 -18.02 9.13 -2.72
CA ALA A 113 -19.44 8.79 -2.85
C ALA A 113 -19.73 7.36 -2.37
N TRP A 114 -18.87 6.40 -2.68
CA TRP A 114 -19.03 5.02 -2.22
C TRP A 114 -18.86 4.92 -0.70
N SER A 115 -17.86 5.58 -0.11
CA SER A 115 -17.71 5.64 1.34
C SER A 115 -18.90 6.31 2.03
N ALA A 116 -19.53 7.31 1.40
CA ALA A 116 -20.72 7.96 1.93
C ALA A 116 -21.92 7.02 2.07
N MET A 117 -22.00 5.95 1.27
CA MET A 117 -23.04 4.91 1.40
C MET A 117 -22.95 4.14 2.74
N TYR A 118 -21.83 4.24 3.46
CA TYR A 118 -21.63 3.62 4.77
C TYR A 118 -21.59 4.63 5.92
N GLY A 119 -21.86 5.91 5.64
CA GLY A 119 -21.91 6.99 6.62
C GLY A 119 -20.67 7.88 6.67
N ALA A 120 -20.81 9.03 7.33
CA ALA A 120 -19.80 10.09 7.37
C ALA A 120 -18.44 9.63 7.94
N ASP A 121 -18.46 8.65 8.85
CA ASP A 121 -17.26 8.17 9.51
C ASP A 121 -16.30 7.41 8.56
N LEU A 122 -16.82 6.81 7.48
CA LEU A 122 -16.02 6.18 6.43
C LEU A 122 -15.60 7.16 5.33
N VAL A 123 -16.32 8.29 5.19
CA VAL A 123 -15.93 9.38 4.29
C VAL A 123 -14.62 10.02 4.72
N LEU A 124 -14.37 10.12 6.04
CA LEU A 124 -13.16 10.74 6.58
C LEU A 124 -11.87 10.05 6.07
N PRO A 125 -11.73 8.71 6.10
CA PRO A 125 -10.62 8.04 5.43
C PRO A 125 -10.48 8.34 3.94
N SER A 126 -11.57 8.36 3.17
CA SER A 126 -11.51 8.69 1.74
C SER A 126 -11.00 10.12 1.49
N LEU A 127 -11.45 11.08 2.29
CA LEU A 127 -10.96 12.45 2.24
C LEU A 127 -9.48 12.55 2.67
N GLY A 128 -9.09 11.80 3.70
CA GLY A 128 -7.69 11.73 4.15
C GLY A 128 -6.76 11.16 3.08
N LEU A 129 -7.17 10.10 2.37
CA LEU A 129 -6.42 9.53 1.25
C LEU A 129 -6.34 10.50 0.07
N PHE A 130 -7.45 11.15 -0.27
CA PHE A 130 -7.47 12.16 -1.31
C PHE A 130 -6.54 13.34 -0.97
N LEU A 131 -6.61 13.88 0.24
CA LEU A 131 -5.72 14.94 0.71
C LEU A 131 -4.25 14.50 0.66
N THR A 132 -3.94 13.33 1.22
CA THR A 132 -2.59 12.76 1.19
C THR A 132 -2.05 12.64 -0.23
N THR A 133 -2.90 12.23 -1.16
CA THR A 133 -2.56 12.09 -2.57
C THR A 133 -2.27 13.45 -3.23
N VAL A 134 -3.06 14.48 -2.94
CA VAL A 134 -2.81 15.86 -3.40
C VAL A 134 -1.50 16.41 -2.82
N LEU A 135 -1.24 16.19 -1.54
CA LEU A 135 0.02 16.59 -0.90
C LEU A 135 1.22 15.90 -1.57
N TYR A 136 1.11 14.60 -1.82
CA TYR A 136 2.16 13.79 -2.41
C TYR A 136 2.48 14.21 -3.85
N ASP A 137 1.45 14.34 -4.69
CA ASP A 137 1.58 14.60 -6.13
C ASP A 137 1.70 16.09 -6.47
N ASP A 138 0.75 16.92 -6.04
CA ASP A 138 0.59 18.30 -6.50
C ASP A 138 1.46 19.28 -5.71
N LEU A 139 1.60 19.07 -4.39
CA LEU A 139 2.47 19.90 -3.55
C LEU A 139 3.92 19.41 -3.51
N GLY A 140 4.24 18.34 -4.24
CA GLY A 140 5.60 17.85 -4.43
C GLY A 140 6.23 17.22 -3.20
N PHE A 141 5.44 16.80 -2.20
CA PHE A 141 5.99 16.17 -0.98
C PHE A 141 6.75 14.89 -1.32
N ALA A 142 6.39 14.19 -2.39
CA ALA A 142 7.11 13.02 -2.89
C ALA A 142 8.58 13.29 -3.26
N ARG A 143 8.97 14.54 -3.51
CA ARG A 143 10.34 14.91 -3.94
C ARG A 143 11.35 14.93 -2.79
N HIS A 144 10.88 15.09 -1.56
CA HIS A 144 11.72 15.18 -0.37
C HIS A 144 11.42 14.03 0.60
N TYR A 145 12.45 13.40 1.17
CA TYR A 145 12.29 12.21 2.03
C TYR A 145 11.30 12.41 3.19
N ILE A 146 11.31 13.58 3.87
CA ILE A 146 10.36 13.86 4.95
C ILE A 146 8.93 13.91 4.43
N GLY A 147 8.68 14.65 3.35
CA GLY A 147 7.34 14.79 2.78
C GLY A 147 6.80 13.46 2.27
N LYS A 148 7.65 12.71 1.56
CA LYS A 148 7.35 11.36 1.06
C LYS A 148 6.96 10.43 2.21
N ASN A 149 7.75 10.42 3.30
CA ASN A 149 7.48 9.57 4.46
C ASN A 149 6.18 9.97 5.19
N LEU A 150 5.93 11.26 5.40
CA LEU A 150 4.70 11.74 6.01
C LEU A 150 3.45 11.35 5.19
N CYS A 151 3.52 11.51 3.87
CA CYS A 151 2.44 11.07 2.99
C CYS A 151 2.29 9.54 2.99
N ASN A 152 3.37 8.78 3.03
CA ASN A 152 3.29 7.32 3.13
C ASN A 152 2.61 6.88 4.44
N ILE A 153 2.98 7.46 5.59
CA ILE A 153 2.29 7.19 6.86
C ILE A 153 0.81 7.52 6.73
N GLY A 154 0.50 8.75 6.28
CA GLY A 154 -0.88 9.20 6.11
C GLY A 154 -1.68 8.25 5.22
N GLY A 155 -1.07 7.79 4.11
CA GLY A 155 -1.65 6.79 3.22
C GLY A 155 -1.96 5.49 3.94
N TYR A 156 -0.94 4.84 4.51
CA TYR A 156 -1.07 3.57 5.22
C TYR A 156 -2.10 3.64 6.34
N THR A 157 -1.96 4.57 7.29
CA THR A 157 -2.87 4.66 8.44
C THR A 157 -4.30 4.95 7.99
N THR A 158 -4.48 5.74 6.93
CA THR A 158 -5.84 6.05 6.45
C THR A 158 -6.46 4.86 5.73
N PHE A 159 -5.69 4.11 4.94
CA PHE A 159 -6.12 2.83 4.37
C PHE A 159 -6.50 1.82 5.46
N GLU A 160 -5.67 1.69 6.49
CA GLU A 160 -5.90 0.80 7.63
C GLU A 160 -7.19 1.16 8.38
N ILE A 161 -7.40 2.44 8.68
CA ILE A 161 -8.62 2.92 9.34
C ILE A 161 -9.84 2.59 8.47
N GLY A 162 -9.83 2.99 7.19
CA GLY A 162 -10.97 2.76 6.29
C GLY A 162 -11.30 1.27 6.12
N ALA A 163 -10.29 0.44 5.88
CA ALA A 163 -10.44 -1.01 5.72
C ALA A 163 -10.95 -1.68 7.02
N THR A 164 -10.42 -1.29 8.17
CA THR A 164 -10.87 -1.79 9.48
C THR A 164 -12.35 -1.46 9.72
N LYS A 165 -12.76 -0.22 9.43
CA LYS A 165 -14.15 0.24 9.61
C LYS A 165 -15.16 -0.46 8.71
N ILE A 166 -14.80 -0.71 7.45
CA ILE A 166 -15.73 -1.35 6.50
C ILE A 166 -15.83 -2.86 6.71
N MET A 167 -14.73 -3.52 7.12
CA MET A 167 -14.70 -4.97 7.38
C MET A 167 -15.23 -5.35 8.78
N GLY A 168 -15.06 -4.46 9.75
CA GLY A 168 -15.41 -4.69 11.15
C GLY A 168 -16.90 -4.72 11.44
N PHE A 169 -17.26 -5.38 12.55
CA PHE A 169 -18.65 -5.40 13.05
C PHE A 169 -19.16 -4.01 13.45
N ASN A 170 -18.29 -3.19 14.05
CA ASN A 170 -18.59 -1.83 14.45
C ASN A 170 -17.79 -0.85 13.59
N SER A 171 -18.42 0.26 13.19
CA SER A 171 -17.70 1.38 12.55
C SER A 171 -16.71 2.05 13.49
N ARG A 172 -16.96 2.00 14.80
CA ARG A 172 -16.03 2.51 15.80
C ARG A 172 -14.90 1.51 16.05
N MET A 173 -13.67 1.94 15.84
CA MET A 173 -12.48 1.19 16.20
C MET A 173 -12.34 1.12 17.73
N ASP A 174 -12.07 -0.07 18.25
CA ASP A 174 -11.73 -0.27 19.65
C ASP A 174 -10.23 -0.04 19.92
N HIS A 175 -9.83 -0.20 21.18
CA HIS A 175 -8.47 0.05 21.62
C HIS A 175 -7.41 -0.82 20.91
N ILE A 176 -7.73 -2.06 20.54
CA ILE A 176 -6.80 -2.95 19.81
C ILE A 176 -6.57 -2.41 18.40
N ALA A 177 -7.65 -2.08 17.69
CA ALA A 177 -7.56 -1.54 16.35
C ALA A 177 -6.86 -0.16 16.33
N VAL A 178 -7.16 0.72 17.29
CA VAL A 178 -6.49 2.03 17.41
C VAL A 178 -4.99 1.85 17.70
N ALA A 179 -4.63 1.00 18.65
CA ALA A 179 -3.23 0.72 18.96
C ALA A 179 -2.48 0.16 17.73
N ALA A 180 -3.11 -0.76 16.99
CA ALA A 180 -2.53 -1.34 15.79
C ALA A 180 -2.26 -0.29 14.70
N VAL A 181 -3.18 0.66 14.46
CA VAL A 181 -2.98 1.75 13.49
C VAL A 181 -1.86 2.69 13.93
N CYS A 182 -1.83 3.09 15.21
CA CYS A 182 -0.77 3.95 15.72
C CYS A 182 0.60 3.27 15.57
N ILE A 183 0.70 2.00 15.97
CA ILE A 183 1.92 1.21 15.87
C ILE A 183 2.34 1.03 14.42
N SER A 184 1.41 0.71 13.51
CA SER A 184 1.70 0.61 12.08
C SER A 184 2.22 1.93 11.52
N GLY A 185 1.61 3.07 11.89
CA GLY A 185 2.09 4.38 11.50
C GLY A 185 3.55 4.63 11.88
N PHE A 186 3.95 4.32 13.12
CA PHE A 186 5.35 4.44 13.56
C PHE A 186 6.28 3.42 12.90
N LEU A 187 5.79 2.19 12.70
CA LEU A 187 6.53 1.13 12.02
C LEU A 187 6.85 1.58 10.59
N ILE A 188 5.83 1.90 9.81
CA ILE A 188 5.98 2.41 8.45
C ILE A 188 6.87 3.65 8.44
N PHE A 189 6.68 4.62 9.32
CA PHE A 189 7.53 5.82 9.37
C PHE A 189 9.03 5.51 9.44
N THR A 190 9.38 4.48 10.22
CA THR A 190 10.78 4.13 10.52
C THR A 190 11.34 3.04 9.60
N THR A 191 10.52 2.42 8.75
CA THR A 191 10.95 1.35 7.85
C THR A 191 10.61 1.57 6.38
N ILE A 192 9.81 2.58 6.03
CA ILE A 192 9.34 2.83 4.65
C ILE A 192 10.48 3.09 3.66
N GLN A 193 11.65 3.55 4.13
CA GLN A 193 12.85 3.69 3.30
C GLN A 193 13.34 2.35 2.71
N ALA A 194 12.87 1.20 3.22
CA ALA A 194 13.18 -0.13 2.71
C ALA A 194 12.87 -0.26 1.20
N GLN A 195 11.85 0.44 0.71
CA GLN A 195 11.51 0.45 -0.72
C GLN A 195 12.51 1.25 -1.56
N ASP A 196 13.09 2.31 -1.00
CA ASP A 196 13.91 3.27 -1.73
C ASP A 196 15.28 2.68 -2.13
N PHE A 197 15.77 1.64 -1.45
CA PHE A 197 17.05 0.98 -1.78
C PHE A 197 17.07 0.40 -3.20
N ALA A 198 15.96 -0.18 -3.64
CA ALA A 198 15.83 -0.75 -4.98
C ALA A 198 15.74 0.33 -6.08
N ASP A 199 15.38 1.56 -5.70
CA ASP A 199 15.04 2.65 -6.59
C ASP A 199 16.11 3.78 -6.60
N VAL A 200 17.24 3.62 -5.90
CA VAL A 200 18.31 4.64 -5.77
C VAL A 200 18.71 5.26 -7.12
N GLU A 201 18.99 4.45 -8.13
CA GLU A 201 19.43 4.95 -9.44
C GLU A 201 18.30 5.69 -10.18
N GLY A 202 17.06 5.21 -10.06
CA GLY A 202 15.89 5.88 -10.62
C GLY A 202 15.59 7.21 -9.93
N ASP A 203 15.71 7.24 -8.59
CA ASP A 203 15.52 8.45 -7.79
C ASP A 203 16.61 9.50 -8.08
N LYS A 204 17.87 9.09 -8.26
CA LYS A 204 18.96 9.98 -8.70
C LYS A 204 18.68 10.60 -10.08
N ALA A 205 18.22 9.79 -11.04
CA ALA A 205 17.88 10.26 -12.37
C ALA A 205 16.72 11.30 -12.37
N LEU A 206 15.88 11.27 -11.34
CA LEU A 206 14.77 12.19 -11.12
C LEU A 206 15.12 13.34 -10.15
N HIS A 207 16.39 13.50 -9.78
CA HIS A 207 16.87 14.50 -8.83
C HIS A 207 16.17 14.43 -7.45
N ARG A 208 15.75 13.24 -7.03
CA ARG A 208 15.19 12.99 -5.70
C ARG A 208 16.29 12.72 -4.69
N VAL A 209 16.06 13.15 -3.45
CA VAL A 209 16.96 12.90 -2.32
C VAL A 209 16.22 12.02 -1.31
N THR A 210 16.29 10.70 -1.50
CA THR A 210 15.75 9.70 -0.57
C THR A 210 16.78 9.33 0.50
N PHE A 211 16.34 8.66 1.56
CA PHE A 211 17.21 8.35 2.70
C PHE A 211 18.46 7.52 2.31
N PRO A 212 18.36 6.51 1.42
CA PRO A 212 19.54 5.79 0.93
C PRO A 212 20.49 6.63 0.05
N ILE A 213 20.02 7.75 -0.53
CA ILE A 213 20.87 8.69 -1.28
C ILE A 213 21.56 9.66 -0.33
N TYR A 214 20.80 10.21 0.62
CA TYR A 214 21.29 11.19 1.60
C TYR A 214 22.33 10.59 2.56
N ALA A 215 22.07 9.39 3.08
CA ALA A 215 22.96 8.72 4.04
C ALA A 215 23.04 7.21 3.75
N PRO A 216 23.81 6.77 2.74
CA PRO A 216 23.81 5.39 2.26
C PRO A 216 24.11 4.34 3.33
N GLU A 217 25.18 4.53 4.12
CA GLU A 217 25.53 3.56 5.17
C GLU A 217 24.59 3.61 6.37
N PHE A 218 24.27 4.83 6.83
CA PHE A 218 23.39 5.01 7.98
C PHE A 218 21.97 4.48 7.70
N SER A 219 21.44 4.68 6.48
CA SER A 219 20.12 4.17 6.11
C SER A 219 20.02 2.65 6.22
N ARG A 220 21.08 1.90 5.90
CA ARG A 220 21.12 0.44 6.02
C ARG A 220 21.21 -0.01 7.48
N VAL A 221 22.05 0.64 8.28
CA VAL A 221 22.14 0.39 9.74
C VAL A 221 20.80 0.71 10.41
N ALA A 222 20.20 1.85 10.09
CA ALA A 222 18.90 2.28 10.61
C ALA A 222 17.79 1.30 10.23
N THR A 223 17.78 0.81 8.98
CA THR A 223 16.77 -0.16 8.52
C THR A 223 16.92 -1.52 9.21
N LEU A 224 18.15 -2.02 9.38
CA LEU A 224 18.42 -3.22 10.17
C LEU A 224 17.94 -3.05 11.62
N ALA A 225 18.36 -1.97 12.28
CA ALA A 225 18.00 -1.69 13.66
C ALA A 225 16.49 -1.55 13.84
N ALA A 226 15.81 -0.85 12.93
CA ALA A 226 14.37 -0.66 12.97
C ALA A 226 13.61 -1.98 12.81
N ILE A 227 13.94 -2.79 11.79
CA ILE A 227 13.23 -4.07 11.54
C ILE A 227 13.41 -5.05 12.71
N VAL A 228 14.63 -5.18 13.25
CA VAL A 228 14.90 -6.04 14.41
C VAL A 228 14.23 -5.49 15.66
N GLY A 229 14.34 -4.18 15.90
CA GLY A 229 13.72 -3.50 17.03
C GLY A 229 12.19 -3.65 17.05
N TRP A 230 11.53 -3.46 15.91
CA TRP A 230 10.10 -3.70 15.76
C TRP A 230 9.74 -5.18 15.96
N SER A 231 10.55 -6.11 15.46
CA SER A 231 10.29 -7.53 15.67
C SER A 231 10.31 -7.92 17.16
N LEU A 232 11.22 -7.34 17.94
CA LEU A 232 11.28 -7.50 19.39
C LEU A 232 10.10 -6.81 20.10
N PHE A 233 9.90 -5.52 19.81
CA PHE A 233 8.85 -4.71 20.44
C PHE A 233 7.46 -5.31 20.19
N LEU A 234 7.16 -5.69 18.95
CA LEU A 234 5.85 -6.25 18.59
C LEU A 234 5.62 -7.64 19.19
N SER A 235 6.67 -8.45 19.30
CA SER A 235 6.57 -9.75 19.99
C SER A 235 6.15 -9.58 21.45
N TRP A 236 6.75 -8.59 22.12
CA TRP A 236 6.42 -8.26 23.51
C TRP A 236 5.05 -7.58 23.63
N PHE A 237 4.78 -6.56 22.82
CA PHE A 237 3.57 -5.73 22.91
C PHE A 237 2.30 -6.55 22.61
N TRP A 238 2.34 -7.43 21.60
CA TRP A 238 1.22 -8.30 21.25
C TRP A 238 1.21 -9.62 22.02
N ASP A 239 2.14 -9.82 22.97
CA ASP A 239 2.19 -10.99 23.86
C ASP A 239 2.14 -12.32 23.09
N ILE A 240 2.96 -12.45 22.04
CA ILE A 240 3.06 -13.69 21.27
C ILE A 240 4.03 -14.67 21.94
N GLY A 241 3.73 -15.95 21.84
CA GLY A 241 4.49 -17.06 22.41
C GLY A 241 5.90 -17.17 21.84
N ARG A 242 6.78 -17.83 22.60
CA ARG A 242 8.23 -17.85 22.34
C ARG A 242 8.59 -18.36 20.95
N ALA A 243 7.86 -19.37 20.46
CA ALA A 243 8.09 -19.93 19.13
C ALA A 243 7.81 -18.90 18.03
N TYR A 244 6.67 -18.20 18.11
CA TYR A 244 6.31 -17.13 17.18
C TYR A 244 7.23 -15.92 17.30
N SER A 245 7.62 -15.52 18.51
CA SER A 245 8.61 -14.45 18.71
C SER A 245 9.94 -14.79 18.05
N PHE A 246 10.45 -16.02 18.26
CA PHE A 246 11.69 -16.46 17.64
C PHE A 246 11.60 -16.42 16.11
N GLY A 247 10.51 -16.93 15.53
CA GLY A 247 10.28 -16.89 14.09
C GLY A 247 10.24 -15.45 13.54
N LEU A 248 9.53 -14.55 14.21
CA LEU A 248 9.43 -13.15 13.80
C LEU A 248 10.77 -12.41 13.89
N ILE A 249 11.52 -12.60 14.99
CA ILE A 249 12.84 -11.99 15.19
C ILE A 249 13.84 -12.55 14.17
N ALA A 250 13.81 -13.86 13.90
CA ALA A 250 14.67 -14.49 12.89
C ALA A 250 14.36 -13.94 11.49
N LEU A 251 13.08 -13.79 11.14
CA LEU A 251 12.67 -13.16 9.87
C LEU A 251 13.14 -11.70 9.81
N GLY A 252 12.91 -10.92 10.87
CA GLY A 252 13.34 -9.52 10.94
C GLY A 252 14.86 -9.36 10.82
N ALA A 253 15.63 -10.19 11.52
CA ALA A 253 17.09 -10.22 11.43
C ALA A 253 17.55 -10.61 10.03
N PHE A 254 16.93 -11.63 9.41
CA PHE A 254 17.22 -12.01 8.03
C PHE A 254 16.99 -10.85 7.06
N VAL A 255 15.84 -10.18 7.11
CA VAL A 255 15.52 -9.05 6.24
C VAL A 255 16.48 -7.88 6.47
N GLY A 256 16.70 -7.50 7.74
CA GLY A 256 17.61 -6.41 8.09
C GLY A 256 19.06 -6.69 7.66
N LEU A 257 19.56 -7.92 7.89
CA LEU A 257 20.91 -8.31 7.48
C LEU A 257 21.05 -8.34 5.96
N ARG A 258 20.01 -8.71 5.22
CA ARG A 258 20.02 -8.60 3.76
C ARG A 258 20.21 -7.15 3.31
N TYR A 259 19.46 -6.19 3.86
CA TYR A 259 19.67 -4.77 3.56
C TYR A 259 21.05 -4.27 3.98
N TYR A 260 21.64 -4.82 5.04
CA TYR A 260 22.96 -4.40 5.50
C TYR A 260 24.11 -4.98 4.67
N LEU A 261 24.05 -6.27 4.33
CA LEU A 261 25.13 -7.02 3.69
C LEU A 261 25.04 -7.02 2.17
N GLN A 262 23.83 -7.11 1.59
CA GLN A 262 23.64 -7.18 0.15
C GLN A 262 23.49 -5.75 -0.41
N ARG A 263 24.30 -5.41 -1.41
CA ARG A 263 24.44 -4.01 -1.88
C ARG A 263 24.09 -3.79 -3.36
N THR A 264 23.65 -4.83 -4.05
CA THR A 264 23.26 -4.71 -5.47
C THR A 264 21.78 -4.37 -5.60
N THR A 265 21.41 -3.65 -6.67
CA THR A 265 20.00 -3.30 -6.93
C THR A 265 19.09 -4.54 -7.06
N ALA A 266 19.60 -5.63 -7.64
CA ALA A 266 18.85 -6.87 -7.76
C ALA A 266 18.56 -7.49 -6.39
N GLU A 267 19.55 -7.48 -5.49
CA GLU A 267 19.38 -7.96 -4.13
C GLU A 267 18.48 -7.02 -3.30
N ASP A 268 18.57 -5.70 -3.48
CA ASP A 268 17.68 -4.75 -2.80
C ASP A 268 16.22 -4.93 -3.22
N ARG A 269 15.94 -5.27 -4.49
CA ARG A 269 14.58 -5.65 -4.95
C ARG A 269 14.07 -6.91 -4.27
N LEU A 270 14.94 -7.92 -4.10
CA LEU A 270 14.59 -9.15 -3.39
C LEU A 270 14.42 -8.90 -1.89
N SER A 271 15.26 -8.07 -1.28
CA SER A 271 15.13 -7.63 0.11
C SER A 271 13.81 -6.88 0.34
N PHE A 272 13.37 -6.07 -0.63
CA PHE A 272 12.07 -5.42 -0.57
C PHE A 272 10.90 -6.40 -0.64
N LEU A 273 11.02 -7.50 -1.40
CA LEU A 273 10.02 -8.57 -1.35
C LEU A 273 9.93 -9.19 0.05
N PHE A 274 11.08 -9.54 0.66
CA PHE A 274 11.09 -10.10 2.01
C PHE A 274 10.63 -9.10 3.07
N TYR A 275 10.90 -7.80 2.89
CA TYR A 275 10.36 -6.73 3.73
C TYR A 275 8.83 -6.74 3.71
N ASN A 276 8.19 -6.86 2.54
CA ASN A 276 6.73 -6.92 2.47
C ASN A 276 6.17 -8.19 3.12
N ILE A 277 6.88 -9.32 3.05
CA ILE A 277 6.52 -10.56 3.78
C ILE A 277 6.59 -10.33 5.29
N TRP A 278 7.67 -9.70 5.77
CA TRP A 278 7.82 -9.31 7.17
C TRP A 278 6.72 -8.34 7.61
N LEU A 279 6.43 -7.32 6.80
CA LEU A 279 5.37 -6.33 7.04
C LEU A 279 3.99 -7.00 7.18
N MET A 280 3.65 -7.90 6.27
CA MET A 280 2.40 -8.68 6.37
C MET A 280 2.38 -9.53 7.64
N THR A 281 3.51 -10.14 8.02
CA THR A 281 3.60 -10.95 9.24
C THR A 281 3.35 -10.11 10.49
N VAL A 282 3.96 -8.92 10.60
CA VAL A 282 3.73 -8.02 11.73
C VAL A 282 2.29 -7.50 11.79
N HIS A 283 1.65 -7.29 10.63
CA HIS A 283 0.25 -6.87 10.55
C HIS A 283 -0.74 -7.95 11.02
N ILE A 284 -0.34 -9.22 11.12
CA ILE A 284 -1.17 -10.30 11.68
C ILE A 284 -1.19 -10.25 13.21
N LEU A 285 -0.15 -9.72 13.86
CA LEU A 285 0.04 -9.82 15.31
C LEU A 285 -1.11 -9.28 16.18
N PRO A 286 -1.83 -8.20 15.81
CA PRO A 286 -3.01 -7.75 16.55
C PRO A 286 -4.08 -8.84 16.72
N PHE A 287 -4.12 -9.83 15.83
CA PHE A 287 -5.02 -10.99 15.93
C PHE A 287 -4.78 -11.81 17.22
N ASN A 288 -3.56 -11.83 17.75
CA ASN A 288 -3.29 -12.51 19.02
C ASN A 288 -4.01 -11.84 20.19
N ALA A 289 -4.05 -10.49 20.24
CA ALA A 289 -4.80 -9.78 21.27
C ALA A 289 -6.30 -10.05 21.22
N ARG A 290 -6.82 -10.50 20.06
CA ARG A 290 -8.23 -10.89 19.87
C ARG A 290 -8.51 -12.32 20.31
N THR A 291 -7.59 -13.24 20.03
CA THR A 291 -7.87 -14.69 20.07
C THR A 291 -7.01 -15.49 21.05
N GLY A 292 -5.85 -14.96 21.43
CA GLY A 292 -4.82 -15.67 22.18
C GLY A 292 -4.16 -16.82 21.40
N PHE A 293 -4.42 -16.95 20.10
CA PHE A 293 -3.98 -18.10 19.29
C PHE A 293 -2.46 -18.29 19.26
N MET A 294 -1.70 -17.20 19.27
CA MET A 294 -0.24 -17.22 19.14
C MET A 294 0.47 -17.29 20.48
N ARG A 295 -0.19 -17.62 21.60
CA ARG A 295 0.44 -17.68 22.94
C ARG A 295 1.20 -18.97 23.26
N LEU A 296 0.98 -20.03 22.48
CA LEU A 296 1.61 -21.34 22.68
C LEU A 296 3.08 -21.36 22.25
#